data_AF-R6MMI4-F1
#
_entry.id   AF-R6MMI4-F1
#
_cell.length_a   1.000
_cell.length_b   1.000
_cell.length_c   1.000
_cell.angle_alpha   90.00
_cell.angle_beta   90.00
_cell.angle_gamma   90.00
#
_symmetry.space_group_name_H-M   'P 1'
#
loop_
_entity.id
_entity.type
_entity.pdbx_description
1 polymer ?
#
loop_
_entity_poly.entity_id
_entity_poly.type
_entity_poly.pdbx_seq_one_letter_code
_entity_poly.pdbx_strand_id
1 'polypeptide(L)'
;MEHLVNVACVSVPIVNDNPLNDLGYTHAPQTFYVSTKGYGILVNTARYTTFLCGSNQKIRQNARSTEGNKNKIALKTEELYENRSSGNKVFIDIPGAKGIEVFVITGPTLKDVVKRYNLLSGGGCLPPMWGLGFKYRVKGDAVRDSVMRFARYFREAKIPCDVLGLEPGWQTATYSCSYLWNEERFPKHKVMLDELNRLGYKVNLWEHAYIHPTSPIREAMTPYAGDFLVWNGLVPDFLLPEARKIFSDYHRMLIKEGISGFKLDECDNSNIAYGSATWGFPDMSRFPSGVDGEQMHQLFGSLYVNTIDSIYRGMNQRAYLDYRSSGMFMSSYSAVLYSDTYNHKDYIQAICNSAFGGLLWCPEVREAYSDRDFFHRLQTVILSPQAMVNAWYLQYVPWMQFDRAKND
;
A
#
# COMPACT_ATOMS: atom_id res chain seq x y z
N MET A 1 10.75 -8.21 30.57
CA MET A 1 11.16 -6.96 29.91
C MET A 1 10.03 -6.57 28.97
N GLU A 2 9.63 -5.30 28.95
CA GLU A 2 8.58 -4.84 28.04
C GLU A 2 9.18 -4.59 26.66
N HIS A 3 8.64 -5.25 25.65
CA HIS A 3 8.96 -4.97 24.25
C HIS A 3 7.73 -4.38 23.57
N LEU A 4 7.98 -3.34 22.77
CA LEU A 4 7.00 -2.77 21.86
C LEU A 4 7.17 -3.44 20.50
N VAL A 5 6.04 -3.69 19.85
CA VAL A 5 5.95 -4.22 18.50
C VAL A 5 5.30 -3.17 17.62
N ASN A 6 5.70 -3.13 16.34
CA ASN A 6 5.28 -2.16 15.33
C ASN A 6 5.87 -0.75 15.46
N VAL A 7 6.93 -0.55 16.25
CA VAL A 7 7.68 0.73 16.30
C VAL A 7 9.16 0.45 16.63
N ALA A 8 10.06 1.18 15.98
CA ALA A 8 11.50 1.17 16.30
C ALA A 8 11.83 2.05 17.52
N CYS A 9 13.09 2.09 17.97
CA CYS A 9 13.51 2.95 19.09
C CYS A 9 13.23 4.43 18.82
N VAL A 10 13.42 4.89 17.58
CA VAL A 10 12.97 6.19 17.06
C VAL A 10 12.26 5.93 15.75
N SER A 11 11.03 6.41 15.61
CA SER A 11 10.22 6.22 14.41
C SER A 11 9.51 7.52 14.05
N VAL A 12 9.47 7.82 12.76
CA VAL A 12 8.83 8.97 12.12
C VAL A 12 7.85 8.43 11.07
N PRO A 13 6.60 8.12 11.46
CA PRO A 13 5.62 7.49 10.55
C PRO A 13 5.22 8.45 9.42
N ILE A 14 5.76 8.24 8.22
CA ILE A 14 5.49 9.03 7.01
C ILE A 14 5.21 8.11 5.82
N VAL A 15 4.20 8.45 5.02
CA VAL A 15 3.86 7.72 3.81
C VAL A 15 4.99 7.90 2.81
N ASN A 16 5.57 6.81 2.33
CA ASN A 16 6.72 6.82 1.42
C ASN A 16 6.73 5.54 0.55
N ASP A 17 7.11 5.68 -0.72
CA ASP A 17 7.23 4.60 -1.71
C ASP A 17 8.37 3.61 -1.42
N ASN A 18 9.35 4.03 -0.62
CA ASN A 18 10.52 3.27 -0.28
C ASN A 18 10.58 3.08 1.24
N PRO A 19 10.21 1.90 1.76
CA PRO A 19 10.30 1.62 3.17
C PRO A 19 11.73 1.79 3.69
N LEU A 20 11.92 2.70 4.65
CA LEU A 20 13.17 2.79 5.40
C LEU A 20 13.00 1.99 6.68
N ASN A 21 13.41 0.72 6.61
CA ASN A 21 13.33 -0.32 7.64
C ASN A 21 14.04 0.08 8.93
N ASP A 22 13.48 1.05 9.66
CA ASP A 22 13.63 1.40 11.08
C ASP A 22 13.21 2.85 11.34
N LEU A 23 13.19 3.72 10.31
CA LEU A 23 12.82 5.14 10.50
C LEU A 23 11.30 5.34 10.51
N GLY A 24 10.49 4.40 10.02
CA GLY A 24 9.02 4.53 9.98
C GLY A 24 8.46 5.12 8.68
N TYR A 25 9.32 5.41 7.69
CA TYR A 25 8.87 5.75 6.33
C TYR A 25 8.43 4.47 5.65
N THR A 26 7.19 4.40 5.18
CA THR A 26 6.62 3.18 4.59
C THR A 26 5.30 3.47 3.87
N HIS A 27 4.78 2.50 3.14
CA HIS A 27 3.47 2.57 2.49
C HIS A 27 2.29 2.71 3.47
N ALA A 28 2.45 2.23 4.71
CA ALA A 28 1.38 2.21 5.71
C ALA A 28 1.89 2.62 7.11
N PRO A 29 2.23 3.90 7.31
CA PRO A 29 2.87 4.39 8.53
C PRO A 29 1.85 4.61 9.65
N GLN A 30 1.30 3.52 10.19
CA GLN A 30 0.30 3.61 11.24
C GLN A 30 0.91 4.12 12.56
N THR A 31 0.28 5.14 13.15
CA THR A 31 0.59 5.67 14.48
C THR A 31 0.03 4.79 15.60
N PHE A 32 0.22 3.48 15.46
CA PHE A 32 -0.27 2.42 16.34
C PHE A 32 0.84 1.48 16.78
N TYR A 33 0.96 1.26 18.09
CA TYR A 33 1.89 0.26 18.62
C TYR A 33 1.25 -0.65 19.65
N VAL A 34 1.85 -1.82 19.82
CA VAL A 34 1.39 -2.83 20.78
C VAL A 34 2.51 -3.23 21.72
N SER A 35 2.21 -3.32 23.01
CA SER A 35 3.12 -3.79 24.04
C SER A 35 2.88 -5.26 24.37
N THR A 36 3.98 -6.00 24.54
CA THR A 36 3.99 -7.37 25.09
C THR A 36 3.29 -7.52 26.45
N LYS A 37 3.03 -6.41 27.16
CA LYS A 37 2.18 -6.39 28.37
C LYS A 37 0.68 -6.48 28.08
N GLY A 38 0.27 -6.61 26.82
CA GLY A 38 -1.12 -6.79 26.45
C GLY A 38 -1.90 -5.48 26.44
N TYR A 39 -1.33 -4.40 25.90
CA TYR A 39 -2.06 -3.18 25.57
C TYR A 39 -1.49 -2.56 24.29
N GLY A 40 -2.23 -1.66 23.66
CA GLY A 40 -1.79 -0.88 22.52
C GLY A 40 -2.24 0.56 22.62
N ILE A 41 -1.48 1.43 21.96
CA ILE A 41 -1.74 2.87 21.92
C ILE A 41 -1.83 3.29 20.47
N LEU A 42 -2.96 3.90 20.12
CA LEU A 42 -3.22 4.50 18.83
C LEU A 42 -3.29 6.01 18.99
N VAL A 43 -2.49 6.74 18.23
CA VAL A 43 -2.51 8.21 18.18
C VAL A 43 -3.24 8.63 16.93
N ASN A 44 -4.48 9.09 17.07
CA ASN A 44 -5.36 9.38 15.93
C ASN A 44 -5.00 10.74 15.32
N THR A 45 -4.08 10.73 14.36
CA THR A 45 -3.62 11.93 13.64
C THR A 45 -3.24 11.60 12.20
N ALA A 46 -3.45 12.58 11.32
CA ALA A 46 -2.93 12.57 9.95
C ALA A 46 -1.68 13.46 9.81
N ARG A 47 -1.12 13.95 10.92
CA ARG A 47 0.14 14.72 10.92
C ARG A 47 1.32 13.79 11.02
N TYR A 48 2.48 14.24 10.54
CA TYR A 48 3.74 13.60 10.82
C TYR A 48 4.00 13.60 12.33
N THR A 49 4.53 12.49 12.82
CA THR A 49 4.77 12.28 14.25
C THR A 49 6.15 11.73 14.47
N THR A 50 6.71 11.92 15.66
CA THR A 50 7.93 11.24 16.09
C THR A 50 7.65 10.42 17.34
N PHE A 51 7.88 9.12 17.26
CA PHE A 51 7.82 8.18 18.37
C PHE A 51 9.24 7.92 18.87
N LEU A 52 9.45 8.13 20.17
CA LEU A 52 10.71 7.85 20.88
C LEU A 52 10.41 6.76 21.92
N CYS A 53 10.71 5.52 21.56
CA CYS A 53 10.30 4.32 22.27
C CYS A 53 11.42 3.80 23.19
N GLY A 54 11.49 4.33 24.42
CA GLY A 54 12.48 3.88 25.41
C GLY A 54 13.91 4.37 25.15
N SER A 55 14.12 5.30 24.22
CA SER A 55 15.44 5.85 23.89
C SER A 55 15.89 7.01 24.78
N ASN A 56 14.94 7.78 25.35
CA ASN A 56 15.23 9.05 26.03
C ASN A 56 14.78 9.07 27.50
N GLN A 57 15.48 9.84 28.35
CA GLN A 57 15.12 10.11 29.75
C GLN A 57 15.04 11.63 30.03
N LYS A 58 14.19 12.04 30.99
CA LYS A 58 14.19 13.43 31.50
C LYS A 58 15.17 13.57 32.67
N ILE A 59 15.84 14.74 32.77
CA ILE A 59 16.89 15.07 33.76
C ILE A 59 16.54 14.64 35.20
N ARG A 60 15.29 14.79 35.66
CA ARG A 60 14.88 14.43 37.03
C ARG A 60 14.90 12.92 37.34
N GLN A 61 15.05 12.05 36.35
CA GLN A 61 15.14 10.59 36.54
C GLN A 61 16.59 10.08 36.66
N ASN A 62 17.58 10.98 36.54
CA ASN A 62 19.02 10.66 36.48
C ASN A 62 19.65 10.29 37.84
N ALA A 63 18.85 10.17 38.90
CA ALA A 63 19.34 9.87 40.25
C ALA A 63 19.60 8.38 40.52
N ARG A 64 19.40 7.49 39.54
CA ARG A 64 19.73 6.06 39.67
C ARG A 64 20.68 5.61 38.57
N SER A 65 21.81 5.08 39.03
CA SER A 65 22.88 4.33 38.35
C SER A 65 23.86 5.09 37.46
N THR A 66 24.86 5.72 38.08
CA THR A 66 26.19 6.01 37.48
C THR A 66 27.33 5.33 38.25
N GLU A 67 27.08 4.19 38.91
CA GLU A 67 28.11 3.45 39.66
C GLU A 67 28.82 2.35 38.84
N GLY A 68 28.34 2.01 37.65
CA GLY A 68 28.79 0.78 36.97
C GLY A 68 29.92 0.88 35.94
N ASN A 69 30.39 2.06 35.52
CA ASN A 69 31.22 2.12 34.31
C ASN A 69 32.28 3.23 34.26
N LYS A 70 32.94 3.53 35.39
CA LYS A 70 33.93 4.63 35.46
C LYS A 70 35.26 4.37 34.71
N ASN A 71 35.54 3.14 34.25
CA ASN A 71 36.89 2.77 33.76
C ASN A 71 36.97 2.15 32.35
N LYS A 72 35.89 2.11 31.56
CA LYS A 72 35.95 1.60 30.17
C LYS A 72 35.86 2.76 29.18
N ILE A 73 36.98 3.11 28.55
CA ILE A 73 37.02 4.06 27.45
C ILE A 73 36.72 3.28 26.17
N ALA A 74 35.62 3.61 25.50
CA ALA A 74 35.32 3.10 24.17
C ALA A 74 36.32 3.68 23.17
N LEU A 75 37.01 2.81 22.43
CA LEU A 75 38.08 3.20 21.49
C LEU A 75 37.67 3.08 20.02
N LYS A 76 36.45 2.58 19.77
CA LYS A 76 35.88 2.43 18.44
C LYS A 76 34.65 3.32 18.29
N THR A 77 34.48 3.88 17.09
CA THR A 77 33.31 4.69 16.74
C THR A 77 32.01 3.96 17.05
N GLU A 78 31.91 2.67 16.74
CA GLU A 78 30.71 1.87 16.98
C GLU A 78 30.38 1.72 18.47
N GLU A 79 31.39 1.61 19.34
CA GLU A 79 31.21 1.51 20.80
C GLU A 79 30.83 2.85 21.44
N LEU A 80 31.26 3.96 20.83
CA LEU A 80 30.92 5.32 21.26
C LEU A 80 29.48 5.69 20.89
N TYR A 81 29.03 5.29 19.70
CA TYR A 81 27.70 5.59 19.16
C TYR A 81 26.70 4.43 19.30
N GLU A 82 27.05 3.39 20.06
CA GLU A 82 26.17 2.28 20.36
C GLU A 82 24.87 2.78 21.00
N ASN A 83 23.73 2.36 20.45
CA ASN A 83 22.43 2.83 20.87
C ASN A 83 22.04 2.19 22.22
N ARG A 84 22.41 2.85 23.32
CA ARG A 84 22.11 2.40 24.67
C ARG A 84 20.73 2.88 25.08
N SER A 85 19.74 1.98 25.04
CA SER A 85 18.39 2.25 25.55
C SER A 85 18.48 2.74 27.00
N SER A 86 18.15 4.00 27.21
CA SER A 86 18.17 4.61 28.55
C SER A 86 16.77 4.88 29.07
N GLY A 87 15.74 5.02 28.24
CA GLY A 87 14.39 5.40 28.63
C GLY A 87 13.51 4.23 29.12
N ASN A 88 12.47 4.57 29.90
CA ASN A 88 11.40 3.65 30.29
C ASN A 88 10.00 4.18 29.91
N LYS A 89 9.94 5.13 28.97
CA LYS A 89 8.73 5.77 28.48
C LYS A 89 8.72 5.81 26.96
N VAL A 90 7.52 5.89 26.39
CA VAL A 90 7.31 6.31 25.01
C VAL A 90 6.99 7.79 25.01
N PHE A 91 7.76 8.57 24.27
CA PHE A 91 7.40 9.96 23.96
C PHE A 91 6.89 10.02 22.54
N ILE A 92 5.86 10.84 22.31
CA ILE A 92 5.27 11.04 20.99
C ILE A 92 5.22 12.54 20.79
N ASP A 93 5.95 13.02 19.78
CA ASP A 93 5.96 14.42 19.37
C ASP A 93 5.11 14.59 18.12
N ILE A 94 4.29 15.63 18.12
CA ILE A 94 3.37 15.97 17.02
C ILE A 94 3.48 17.48 16.82
N PRO A 95 4.38 17.94 15.96
CA PRO A 95 4.64 19.36 15.77
C PRO A 95 3.36 20.15 15.46
N GLY A 96 3.15 21.25 16.17
CA GLY A 96 1.99 22.13 15.95
C GLY A 96 0.63 21.59 16.38
N ALA A 97 0.54 20.37 16.92
CA ALA A 97 -0.71 19.83 17.41
C ALA A 97 -1.25 20.62 18.62
N LYS A 98 -2.47 21.16 18.49
CA LYS A 98 -3.17 21.85 19.59
C LYS A 98 -3.89 20.89 20.53
N GLY A 99 -4.15 19.67 20.07
CA GLY A 99 -4.83 18.60 20.78
C GLY A 99 -4.65 17.29 20.03
N ILE A 100 -4.87 16.18 20.71
CA ILE A 100 -4.74 14.85 20.13
C ILE A 100 -5.76 13.89 20.74
N GLU A 101 -6.30 13.01 19.92
CA GLU A 101 -7.10 11.88 20.36
C GLU A 101 -6.22 10.63 20.46
N VAL A 102 -6.29 9.95 21.60
CA VAL A 102 -5.50 8.74 21.88
C VAL A 102 -6.43 7.63 22.32
N PHE A 103 -6.34 6.48 21.65
CA PHE A 103 -7.04 5.28 22.08
C PHE A 103 -6.08 4.37 22.84
N VAL A 104 -6.53 3.92 24.01
CA VAL A 104 -5.85 2.88 24.79
C VAL A 104 -6.62 1.58 24.61
N ILE A 105 -6.01 0.62 23.94
CA ILE A 105 -6.62 -0.66 23.59
C ILE A 105 -6.04 -1.72 24.50
N THR A 106 -6.82 -2.20 25.47
CA THR A 106 -6.33 -3.18 26.47
C THR A 106 -6.56 -4.62 26.01
N GLY A 107 -5.70 -5.53 26.46
CA GLY A 107 -5.68 -6.98 26.24
C GLY A 107 -5.95 -7.77 27.53
N PRO A 108 -5.68 -9.08 27.51
CA PRO A 108 -4.53 -9.50 28.32
C PRO A 108 -3.33 -9.93 27.48
N THR A 109 -3.53 -10.25 26.19
CA THR A 109 -2.46 -10.67 25.26
C THR A 109 -2.31 -9.69 24.10
N LEU A 110 -1.15 -9.73 23.41
CA LEU A 110 -0.93 -9.03 22.13
C LEU A 110 -2.04 -9.29 21.11
N LYS A 111 -2.42 -10.56 20.96
CA LYS A 111 -3.47 -11.00 20.03
C LYS A 111 -4.82 -10.35 20.35
N ASP A 112 -5.14 -10.17 21.63
CA ASP A 112 -6.41 -9.56 22.04
C ASP A 112 -6.47 -8.07 21.73
N VAL A 113 -5.37 -7.33 21.92
CA VAL A 113 -5.34 -5.91 21.54
C VAL A 113 -5.38 -5.74 20.02
N VAL A 114 -4.66 -6.55 19.23
CA VAL A 114 -4.76 -6.50 17.76
C VAL A 114 -6.18 -6.84 17.30
N LYS A 115 -6.83 -7.85 17.89
CA LYS A 115 -8.25 -8.15 17.58
C LYS A 115 -9.17 -6.97 17.88
N ARG A 116 -8.99 -6.29 19.02
CA ARG A 116 -9.79 -5.11 19.39
C ARG A 116 -9.51 -3.92 18.48
N TYR A 117 -8.26 -3.69 18.07
CA TYR A 117 -7.91 -2.69 17.07
C TYR A 117 -8.59 -2.97 15.73
N ASN A 118 -8.57 -4.22 15.26
CA ASN A 118 -9.23 -4.62 14.03
C ASN A 118 -10.75 -4.41 14.13
N LEU A 119 -11.37 -4.72 15.28
CA LEU A 119 -12.80 -4.48 15.52
C LEU A 119 -13.14 -2.98 15.56
N LEU A 120 -12.30 -2.16 16.21
CA LEU A 120 -12.43 -0.69 16.19
C LEU A 120 -12.34 -0.15 14.75
N SER A 121 -11.53 -0.80 13.91
CA SER A 121 -11.33 -0.49 12.49
C SER A 121 -12.41 -1.06 11.55
N GLY A 122 -13.53 -1.55 12.09
CA GLY A 122 -14.65 -2.11 11.33
C GLY A 122 -14.63 -3.62 11.12
N GLY A 123 -13.68 -4.35 11.73
CA GLY A 123 -13.48 -5.79 11.56
C GLY A 123 -12.63 -6.15 10.34
N GLY A 124 -12.17 -7.40 10.25
CA GLY A 124 -11.45 -7.87 9.07
C GLY A 124 -12.39 -8.00 7.86
N CYS A 125 -11.90 -7.64 6.67
CA CYS A 125 -12.67 -7.81 5.45
C CYS A 125 -13.01 -9.28 5.15
N LEU A 126 -14.10 -9.51 4.41
CA LEU A 126 -14.43 -10.83 3.85
C LEU A 126 -14.25 -10.78 2.33
N PRO A 127 -13.10 -11.21 1.80
CA PRO A 127 -12.81 -11.12 0.38
C PRO A 127 -13.74 -12.04 -0.44
N PRO A 128 -13.90 -11.76 -1.74
CA PRO A 128 -14.51 -12.72 -2.65
C PRO A 128 -13.61 -13.95 -2.83
N MET A 129 -14.20 -15.14 -3.00
CA MET A 129 -13.42 -16.37 -3.22
C MET A 129 -12.45 -16.27 -4.41
N TRP A 130 -12.86 -15.62 -5.51
CA TRP A 130 -11.99 -15.39 -6.67
C TRP A 130 -10.77 -14.51 -6.33
N GLY A 131 -10.86 -13.64 -5.31
CA GLY A 131 -9.77 -12.78 -4.88
C GLY A 131 -8.68 -13.53 -4.13
N LEU A 132 -9.02 -14.70 -3.55
CA LEU A 132 -8.08 -15.64 -2.93
C LEU A 132 -7.44 -16.59 -3.96
N GLY A 133 -7.90 -16.54 -5.21
CA GLY A 133 -7.31 -17.25 -6.32
C GLY A 133 -5.98 -16.65 -6.77
N PHE A 134 -5.37 -17.26 -7.78
CA PHE A 134 -4.11 -16.76 -8.31
C PHE A 134 -4.34 -15.58 -9.25
N LYS A 135 -3.57 -14.51 -9.06
CA LYS A 135 -3.59 -13.29 -9.86
C LYS A 135 -2.33 -13.19 -10.72
N TYR A 136 -2.50 -12.92 -12.00
CA TYR A 136 -1.40 -12.65 -12.93
C TYR A 136 -1.59 -11.28 -13.58
N ARG A 137 -0.61 -10.39 -13.42
CA ARG A 137 -0.61 -9.08 -14.08
C ARG A 137 0.27 -9.14 -15.33
N VAL A 138 -0.28 -8.76 -16.48
CA VAL A 138 0.45 -8.77 -17.75
C VAL A 138 1.38 -7.56 -17.89
N LYS A 139 2.27 -7.59 -18.88
CA LYS A 139 3.17 -6.48 -19.20
C LYS A 139 2.42 -5.16 -19.43
N GLY A 140 3.05 -4.03 -19.09
CA GLY A 140 2.52 -2.67 -19.19
C GLY A 140 2.07 -2.24 -20.58
N ASP A 141 2.63 -2.84 -21.62
CA ASP A 141 2.27 -2.58 -23.02
C ASP A 141 1.44 -3.70 -23.66
N ALA A 142 0.89 -4.62 -22.85
CA ALA A 142 0.05 -5.70 -23.36
C ALA A 142 -1.16 -5.15 -24.11
N VAL A 143 -1.48 -5.82 -25.22
CA VAL A 143 -2.68 -5.60 -26.04
C VAL A 143 -3.65 -6.76 -25.87
N ARG A 144 -4.87 -6.64 -26.42
CA ARG A 144 -5.90 -7.70 -26.39
C ARG A 144 -5.35 -9.09 -26.68
N ASP A 145 -4.60 -9.25 -27.76
CA ASP A 145 -4.07 -10.55 -28.17
C ASP A 145 -3.08 -11.14 -27.16
N SER A 146 -2.24 -10.30 -26.54
CA SER A 146 -1.32 -10.72 -25.48
C SER A 146 -2.08 -11.15 -24.23
N VAL A 147 -3.11 -10.41 -23.82
CA VAL A 147 -3.97 -10.78 -22.68
C VAL A 147 -4.66 -12.13 -22.94
N MET A 148 -5.27 -12.28 -24.12
CA MET A 148 -5.96 -13.52 -24.49
C MET A 148 -5.01 -14.71 -24.65
N ARG A 149 -3.76 -14.48 -25.08
CA ARG A 149 -2.71 -15.51 -25.12
C ARG A 149 -2.40 -16.03 -23.71
N PHE A 150 -2.20 -15.16 -22.73
CA PHE A 150 -1.99 -15.60 -21.33
C PHE A 150 -3.23 -16.30 -20.77
N ALA A 151 -4.43 -15.77 -21.03
CA ALA A 151 -5.69 -16.38 -20.59
C ALA A 151 -5.84 -17.83 -21.09
N ARG A 152 -5.52 -18.10 -22.36
CA ARG A 152 -5.52 -19.47 -22.92
C ARG A 152 -4.40 -20.31 -22.34
N TYR A 153 -3.18 -19.78 -22.28
CA TYR A 153 -2.01 -20.48 -21.76
C TYR A 153 -2.27 -21.06 -20.36
N PHE A 154 -2.80 -20.27 -19.41
CA PHE A 154 -3.10 -20.77 -18.06
C PHE A 154 -4.11 -21.92 -18.07
N ARG A 155 -5.13 -21.87 -18.94
CA ARG A 155 -6.14 -22.94 -19.07
C ARG A 155 -5.56 -24.20 -19.71
N GLU A 156 -4.82 -24.04 -20.81
CA GLU A 156 -4.15 -25.14 -21.53
C GLU A 156 -3.10 -25.83 -20.66
N ALA A 157 -2.30 -25.05 -19.93
CA ALA A 157 -1.29 -25.54 -19.00
C ALA A 157 -1.87 -26.07 -17.68
N LYS A 158 -3.20 -25.98 -17.47
CA LYS A 158 -3.90 -26.36 -16.23
C LYS A 158 -3.34 -25.69 -14.97
N ILE A 159 -2.93 -24.43 -15.11
CA ILE A 159 -2.45 -23.60 -14.00
C ILE A 159 -3.64 -22.79 -13.48
N PRO A 160 -4.01 -22.90 -12.19
CA PRO A 160 -5.04 -22.06 -11.59
C PRO A 160 -4.71 -20.58 -11.75
N CYS A 161 -5.67 -19.81 -12.24
CA CYS A 161 -5.58 -18.36 -12.37
C CYS A 161 -6.99 -17.80 -12.46
N ASP A 162 -7.35 -16.94 -11.52
CA ASP A 162 -8.68 -16.38 -11.34
C ASP A 162 -8.73 -14.91 -11.76
N VAL A 163 -7.60 -14.20 -11.65
CA VAL A 163 -7.54 -12.75 -11.94
C VAL A 163 -6.46 -12.43 -12.96
N LEU A 164 -6.83 -11.69 -14.01
CA LEU A 164 -5.89 -11.06 -14.92
C LEU A 164 -5.84 -9.55 -14.66
N GLY A 165 -4.64 -9.07 -14.33
CA GLY A 165 -4.34 -7.65 -14.13
C GLY A 165 -3.85 -7.00 -15.40
N LEU A 166 -4.46 -5.89 -15.81
CA LEU A 166 -4.01 -5.07 -16.93
C LEU A 166 -3.25 -3.86 -16.37
N GLU A 167 -2.02 -3.70 -16.81
CA GLU A 167 -1.09 -2.63 -16.43
C GLU A 167 -1.35 -1.35 -17.29
N PRO A 168 -0.60 -0.24 -17.11
CA PRO A 168 -1.02 1.09 -17.57
C PRO A 168 -1.52 1.19 -19.03
N GLY A 169 -0.97 0.39 -19.95
CA GLY A 169 -1.31 0.42 -21.38
C GLY A 169 -2.75 0.06 -21.75
N TRP A 170 -3.62 -0.30 -20.80
CA TRP A 170 -5.07 -0.34 -21.09
C TRP A 170 -5.64 1.05 -21.40
N GLN A 171 -4.98 2.10 -20.92
CA GLN A 171 -5.43 3.49 -21.03
C GLN A 171 -4.86 4.21 -22.27
N THR A 172 -5.53 5.27 -22.71
CA THR A 172 -5.03 6.17 -23.78
C THR A 172 -3.85 7.04 -23.35
N ALA A 173 -3.78 7.40 -22.07
CA ALA A 173 -2.65 8.09 -21.44
C ALA A 173 -2.43 7.58 -20.00
N THR A 174 -1.17 7.56 -19.59
CA THR A 174 -0.67 7.03 -18.31
C THR A 174 0.38 7.97 -17.74
N TYR A 175 0.43 8.15 -16.42
CA TYR A 175 1.30 9.13 -15.75
C TYR A 175 1.14 10.54 -16.34
N SER A 176 -0.05 11.16 -16.29
CA SER A 176 -1.22 10.81 -15.46
C SER A 176 -2.30 9.94 -16.15
N CYS A 177 -3.33 9.48 -15.42
CA CYS A 177 -4.31 8.50 -15.90
C CYS A 177 -5.49 9.15 -16.65
N SER A 178 -5.76 8.67 -17.86
CA SER A 178 -6.93 9.09 -18.66
C SER A 178 -8.23 8.39 -18.26
N TYR A 179 -8.12 7.18 -17.74
CA TYR A 179 -9.20 6.21 -17.48
C TYR A 179 -10.01 5.78 -18.71
N LEU A 180 -9.51 6.07 -19.92
CA LEU A 180 -10.15 5.73 -21.19
C LEU A 180 -9.44 4.53 -21.82
N TRP A 181 -10.20 3.50 -22.21
CA TRP A 181 -9.66 2.37 -22.96
C TRP A 181 -8.96 2.82 -24.25
N ASN A 182 -7.76 2.30 -24.49
CA ASN A 182 -7.05 2.50 -25.74
C ASN A 182 -7.61 1.55 -26.82
N GLU A 183 -8.38 2.08 -27.77
CA GLU A 183 -9.03 1.29 -28.83
C GLU A 183 -8.07 0.64 -29.82
N GLU A 184 -6.84 1.14 -29.97
CA GLU A 184 -5.82 0.49 -30.82
C GLU A 184 -5.29 -0.78 -30.16
N ARG A 185 -5.08 -0.74 -28.83
CA ARG A 185 -4.56 -1.87 -28.06
C ARG A 185 -5.65 -2.85 -27.64
N PHE A 186 -6.86 -2.35 -27.38
CA PHE A 186 -8.00 -3.11 -26.87
C PHE A 186 -9.26 -2.88 -27.70
N PRO A 187 -9.24 -3.15 -29.02
CA PRO A 187 -10.41 -2.94 -29.86
C PRO A 187 -11.56 -3.81 -29.37
N LYS A 188 -12.75 -3.19 -29.23
CA LYS A 188 -13.96 -3.84 -28.71
C LYS A 188 -13.68 -4.52 -27.36
N HIS A 189 -13.07 -3.80 -26.41
CA HIS A 189 -12.67 -4.32 -25.09
C HIS A 189 -13.78 -5.08 -24.38
N LYS A 190 -15.04 -4.64 -24.49
CA LYS A 190 -16.21 -5.34 -23.91
C LYS A 190 -16.33 -6.80 -24.36
N VAL A 191 -16.04 -7.08 -25.63
CA VAL A 191 -16.03 -8.46 -26.16
C VAL A 191 -14.90 -9.27 -25.53
N MET A 192 -13.72 -8.68 -25.33
CA MET A 192 -12.61 -9.33 -24.61
C MET A 192 -13.00 -9.61 -23.15
N LEU A 193 -13.63 -8.66 -22.47
CA LEU A 193 -14.08 -8.83 -21.08
C LEU A 193 -15.10 -9.99 -20.97
N ASP A 194 -16.06 -10.08 -21.91
CA ASP A 194 -17.01 -11.20 -21.98
C ASP A 194 -16.31 -12.55 -22.22
N GLU A 195 -15.33 -12.59 -23.14
CA GLU A 195 -14.51 -13.79 -23.40
C GLU A 195 -13.74 -14.22 -22.15
N LEU A 196 -13.08 -13.29 -21.47
CA LEU A 196 -12.35 -13.55 -20.22
C LEU A 196 -13.28 -14.06 -19.12
N ASN A 197 -14.46 -13.46 -18.96
CA ASN A 197 -15.44 -13.92 -17.98
C ASN A 197 -15.98 -15.32 -18.31
N ARG A 198 -16.21 -15.67 -19.59
CA ARG A 198 -16.57 -17.04 -19.99
C ARG A 198 -15.47 -18.07 -19.68
N LEU A 199 -14.21 -17.65 -19.72
CA LEU A 199 -13.06 -18.46 -19.30
C LEU A 199 -12.85 -18.47 -17.77
N GLY A 200 -13.74 -17.82 -17.01
CA GLY A 200 -13.72 -17.78 -15.54
C GLY A 200 -12.77 -16.74 -14.96
N TYR A 201 -12.25 -15.80 -15.75
CA TYR A 201 -11.37 -14.75 -15.26
C TYR A 201 -12.15 -13.54 -14.72
N LYS A 202 -11.59 -12.93 -13.69
CA LYS A 202 -11.88 -11.58 -13.23
C LYS A 202 -10.81 -10.64 -13.76
N VAL A 203 -11.21 -9.41 -14.11
CA VAL A 203 -10.31 -8.41 -14.67
C VAL A 203 -10.04 -7.33 -13.63
N ASN A 204 -8.77 -7.06 -13.37
CA ASN A 204 -8.31 -6.00 -12.48
C ASN A 204 -7.53 -4.96 -13.30
N LEU A 205 -7.85 -3.68 -13.16
CA LEU A 205 -7.18 -2.60 -13.90
C LEU A 205 -6.19 -1.86 -13.00
N TRP A 206 -4.98 -1.62 -13.51
CA TRP A 206 -4.03 -0.69 -12.93
C TRP A 206 -4.49 0.75 -13.13
N GLU A 207 -4.36 1.59 -12.12
CA GLU A 207 -4.52 3.04 -12.22
C GLU A 207 -3.96 3.74 -10.99
N HIS A 208 -3.69 5.04 -11.13
CA HIS A 208 -3.51 5.94 -10.00
C HIS A 208 -4.56 7.06 -10.05
N ALA A 209 -4.75 7.78 -8.96
CA ALA A 209 -5.81 8.79 -8.83
C ALA A 209 -5.52 10.14 -9.54
N TYR A 210 -4.30 10.36 -10.04
CA TYR A 210 -3.97 11.60 -10.75
C TYR A 210 -4.62 11.66 -12.14
N ILE A 211 -5.44 12.68 -12.38
CA ILE A 211 -6.35 12.76 -13.53
C ILE A 211 -5.70 13.51 -14.70
N HIS A 212 -5.48 12.80 -15.79
CA HIS A 212 -4.89 13.34 -17.02
C HIS A 212 -5.77 14.44 -17.68
N PRO A 213 -5.17 15.42 -18.38
CA PRO A 213 -5.93 16.46 -19.11
C PRO A 213 -6.98 15.94 -20.10
N THR A 214 -6.78 14.76 -20.69
CA THR A 214 -7.73 14.14 -21.63
C THR A 214 -8.82 13.29 -20.95
N SER A 215 -8.77 13.15 -19.63
CA SER A 215 -9.75 12.34 -18.91
C SER A 215 -11.15 12.98 -18.98
N PRO A 216 -12.22 12.19 -19.18
CA PRO A 216 -13.58 12.71 -19.27
C PRO A 216 -14.07 13.35 -17.96
N ILE A 217 -13.42 13.08 -16.83
CA ILE A 217 -13.75 13.68 -15.53
C ILE A 217 -12.89 14.90 -15.19
N ARG A 218 -11.95 15.29 -16.06
CA ARG A 218 -10.97 16.36 -15.80
C ARG A 218 -11.62 17.70 -15.49
N GLU A 219 -12.60 18.12 -16.29
CA GLU A 219 -13.28 19.40 -16.13
C GLU A 219 -14.04 19.43 -14.80
N ALA A 220 -14.91 18.44 -14.59
CA ALA A 220 -15.73 18.31 -13.38
C ALA A 220 -14.90 18.21 -12.09
N MET A 221 -13.71 17.59 -12.13
CA MET A 221 -12.85 17.45 -10.95
C MET A 221 -12.09 18.73 -10.60
N THR A 222 -11.89 19.66 -11.55
CA THR A 222 -11.06 20.86 -11.34
C THR A 222 -11.35 21.64 -10.05
N PRO A 223 -12.62 21.96 -9.68
CA PRO A 223 -12.90 22.70 -8.44
C PRO A 223 -12.68 21.88 -7.16
N TYR A 224 -12.43 20.58 -7.27
CA TYR A 224 -12.28 19.62 -6.17
C TYR A 224 -10.91 18.95 -6.15
N ALA A 225 -9.90 19.60 -6.73
CA ALA A 225 -8.52 19.10 -6.75
C ALA A 225 -7.59 20.03 -5.95
N GLY A 226 -6.46 19.49 -5.51
CA GLY A 226 -5.36 20.27 -4.92
C GLY A 226 -4.73 21.25 -5.91
N ASP A 227 -3.99 22.22 -5.40
CA ASP A 227 -3.35 23.30 -6.17
C ASP A 227 -2.06 22.90 -6.91
N PHE A 228 -1.52 21.69 -6.66
CA PHE A 228 -0.40 21.11 -7.41
C PHE A 228 -0.82 19.93 -8.28
N LEU A 229 -0.13 19.77 -9.42
CA LEU A 229 -0.29 18.62 -10.32
C LEU A 229 0.76 17.55 -10.03
N VAL A 230 0.40 16.28 -10.27
CA VAL A 230 1.35 15.15 -10.26
C VAL A 230 1.34 14.50 -11.64
N TRP A 231 2.50 14.48 -12.30
CA TRP A 231 2.62 14.08 -13.72
C TRP A 231 1.56 14.75 -14.61
N ASN A 232 1.44 16.07 -14.48
CA ASN A 232 0.42 16.91 -15.15
C ASN A 232 -1.04 16.53 -14.85
N GLY A 233 -1.30 15.66 -13.88
CA GLY A 233 -2.64 15.23 -13.49
C GLY A 233 -3.16 16.00 -12.27
N LEU A 234 -4.47 16.26 -12.24
CA LEU A 234 -5.12 16.77 -11.03
C LEU A 234 -5.03 15.75 -9.90
N VAL A 235 -4.84 16.21 -8.66
CA VAL A 235 -4.93 15.39 -7.45
C VAL A 235 -6.32 15.58 -6.82
N PRO A 236 -7.24 14.60 -6.90
CA PRO A 236 -8.58 14.74 -6.35
C PRO A 236 -8.57 14.87 -4.83
N ASP A 237 -9.36 15.79 -4.30
CA ASP A 237 -9.60 15.89 -2.87
C ASP A 237 -10.69 14.91 -2.43
N PHE A 238 -10.29 13.67 -2.16
CA PHE A 238 -11.23 12.63 -1.74
C PHE A 238 -11.85 12.85 -0.34
N LEU A 239 -11.53 13.93 0.39
CA LEU A 239 -12.31 14.32 1.57
C LEU A 239 -13.65 14.96 1.18
N LEU A 240 -13.75 15.51 -0.04
CA LEU A 240 -14.97 16.11 -0.55
C LEU A 240 -15.91 15.04 -1.15
N PRO A 241 -17.19 15.00 -0.73
CA PRO A 241 -18.18 14.11 -1.34
C PRO A 241 -18.31 14.27 -2.86
N GLU A 242 -18.14 15.48 -3.38
CA GLU A 242 -18.25 15.82 -4.80
C GLU A 242 -17.12 15.17 -5.62
N ALA A 243 -15.87 15.28 -5.16
CA ALA A 243 -14.73 14.60 -5.78
C ALA A 243 -14.95 13.08 -5.80
N ARG A 244 -15.33 12.51 -4.65
CA ARG A 244 -15.63 11.06 -4.56
C ARG A 244 -16.73 10.65 -5.53
N LYS A 245 -17.79 11.45 -5.65
CA LYS A 245 -18.91 11.17 -6.56
C LYS A 245 -18.47 11.19 -8.02
N ILE A 246 -17.76 12.23 -8.46
CA ILE A 246 -17.26 12.35 -9.84
C ILE A 246 -16.40 11.13 -10.21
N PHE A 247 -15.46 10.79 -9.34
CA PHE A 247 -14.57 9.66 -9.55
C PHE A 247 -15.35 8.34 -9.54
N SER A 248 -16.23 8.14 -8.55
CA SER A 248 -17.00 6.91 -8.38
C SER A 248 -18.01 6.66 -9.50
N ASP A 249 -18.66 7.69 -10.03
CA ASP A 249 -19.64 7.54 -11.10
C ASP A 249 -18.97 7.05 -12.39
N TYR A 250 -17.79 7.56 -12.70
CA TYR A 250 -17.01 7.09 -13.84
C TYR A 250 -16.55 5.63 -13.64
N HIS A 251 -15.99 5.30 -12.48
CA HIS A 251 -15.52 3.92 -12.20
C HIS A 251 -16.68 2.92 -12.12
N ARG A 252 -17.88 3.36 -11.70
CA ARG A 252 -19.10 2.54 -11.76
C ARG A 252 -19.44 2.12 -13.19
N MET A 253 -19.13 2.96 -14.20
CA MET A 253 -19.30 2.57 -15.61
C MET A 253 -18.33 1.44 -15.97
N LEU A 254 -17.04 1.56 -15.62
CA LEU A 254 -16.04 0.50 -15.87
C LEU A 254 -16.43 -0.82 -15.17
N ILE A 255 -16.91 -0.75 -13.93
CA ILE A 255 -17.38 -1.94 -13.19
C ILE A 255 -18.56 -2.60 -13.90
N LYS A 256 -19.52 -1.81 -14.40
CA LYS A 256 -20.66 -2.33 -15.18
C LYS A 256 -20.24 -2.97 -16.51
N GLU A 257 -19.08 -2.60 -17.05
CA GLU A 257 -18.51 -3.24 -18.25
C GLU A 257 -17.83 -4.59 -17.97
N GLY A 258 -17.66 -4.97 -16.70
CA GLY A 258 -17.10 -6.27 -16.29
C GLY A 258 -15.82 -6.18 -15.46
N ILE A 259 -15.36 -4.98 -15.12
CA ILE A 259 -14.19 -4.81 -14.24
C ILE A 259 -14.53 -5.26 -12.81
N SER A 260 -13.66 -6.08 -12.25
CA SER A 260 -13.88 -6.78 -10.97
C SER A 260 -13.06 -6.22 -9.81
N GLY A 261 -12.01 -5.46 -10.11
CA GLY A 261 -11.16 -4.82 -9.11
C GLY A 261 -10.18 -3.83 -9.77
N PHE A 262 -9.43 -3.13 -8.94
CA PHE A 262 -8.42 -2.16 -9.38
C PHE A 262 -7.13 -2.35 -8.59
N LYS A 263 -6.00 -2.01 -9.18
CA LYS A 263 -4.71 -1.79 -8.54
C LYS A 263 -4.51 -0.28 -8.46
N LEU A 264 -4.69 0.25 -7.25
CA LEU A 264 -4.69 1.66 -6.89
C LEU A 264 -3.25 2.09 -6.57
N ASP A 265 -2.52 2.37 -7.64
CA ASP A 265 -1.09 2.60 -7.65
C ASP A 265 -0.74 4.08 -7.36
N GLU A 266 0.53 4.34 -7.06
CA GLU A 266 1.10 5.68 -6.81
C GLU A 266 0.26 6.58 -5.88
N CYS A 267 -0.39 5.99 -4.88
CA CYS A 267 -1.15 6.71 -3.86
C CYS A 267 -0.38 6.88 -2.55
N ASP A 268 0.88 6.46 -2.55
CA ASP A 268 1.93 6.81 -1.59
C ASP A 268 2.60 8.15 -1.96
N ASN A 269 3.75 8.44 -1.35
CA ASN A 269 4.57 9.61 -1.65
C ASN A 269 5.89 9.17 -2.28
N SER A 270 6.51 10.01 -3.10
CA SER A 270 7.86 9.71 -3.61
C SER A 270 8.88 9.56 -2.50
N ASN A 271 10.00 8.93 -2.85
CA ASN A 271 11.10 8.68 -1.93
C ASN A 271 11.74 9.97 -1.36
N ILE A 272 11.22 10.45 -0.24
CA ILE A 272 11.73 11.64 0.44
C ILE A 272 13.08 11.40 1.15
N ALA A 273 13.55 10.14 1.23
CA ALA A 273 14.79 9.78 1.91
C ALA A 273 16.04 10.35 1.22
N TYR A 274 16.02 10.37 -0.11
CA TYR A 274 17.17 10.75 -0.93
C TYR A 274 16.88 11.98 -1.82
N GLY A 275 15.61 12.40 -1.92
CA GLY A 275 15.19 13.54 -2.73
C GLY A 275 15.48 13.38 -4.23
N SER A 276 15.83 12.17 -4.68
CA SER A 276 16.26 11.87 -6.05
C SER A 276 15.09 11.55 -6.99
N ALA A 277 13.91 11.28 -6.44
CA ALA A 277 12.66 11.13 -7.17
C ALA A 277 11.62 12.00 -6.45
N THR A 278 11.01 12.94 -7.17
CA THR A 278 10.06 13.92 -6.62
C THR A 278 8.73 13.82 -7.37
N TRP A 279 8.09 12.66 -7.30
CA TRP A 279 6.73 12.50 -7.80
C TRP A 279 5.74 12.55 -6.62
N GLY A 280 4.65 13.29 -6.79
CA GLY A 280 3.77 13.65 -5.69
C GLY A 280 3.60 15.17 -5.59
N PHE A 281 2.84 15.60 -4.60
CA PHE A 281 2.57 17.01 -4.32
C PHE A 281 3.36 17.44 -3.06
N PRO A 282 3.70 18.72 -2.88
CA PRO A 282 4.44 19.17 -1.70
C PRO A 282 3.56 19.23 -0.44
N ASP A 283 4.16 19.16 0.75
CA ASP A 283 3.44 19.29 2.03
C ASP A 283 2.66 20.62 2.16
N MET A 284 3.11 21.68 1.48
CA MET A 284 2.45 22.98 1.44
C MET A 284 1.24 23.07 0.49
N SER A 285 0.92 21.99 -0.22
CA SER A 285 -0.25 21.93 -1.10
C SER A 285 -1.52 22.26 -0.32
N ARG A 286 -2.48 22.88 -0.98
CA ARG A 286 -3.77 23.23 -0.40
C ARG A 286 -4.86 22.47 -1.13
N PHE A 287 -5.66 21.75 -0.36
CA PHE A 287 -6.83 21.05 -0.87
C PHE A 287 -8.11 21.82 -0.53
N PRO A 288 -9.16 21.78 -1.38
CA PRO A 288 -10.37 22.57 -1.13
C PRO A 288 -11.14 22.18 0.14
N SER A 289 -10.95 20.98 0.69
CA SER A 289 -11.43 20.57 2.03
C SER A 289 -10.76 21.34 3.18
N GLY A 290 -9.66 22.04 2.93
CA GLY A 290 -8.89 22.79 3.92
C GLY A 290 -7.73 22.04 4.55
N VAL A 291 -7.50 20.77 4.17
CA VAL A 291 -6.28 20.06 4.57
C VAL A 291 -5.09 20.48 3.72
N ASP A 292 -3.90 20.38 4.30
CA ASP A 292 -2.64 20.59 3.59
C ASP A 292 -2.09 19.29 2.99
N GLY A 293 -1.00 19.41 2.23
CA GLY A 293 -0.31 18.29 1.60
C GLY A 293 0.18 17.26 2.62
N GLU A 294 0.71 17.70 3.77
CA GLU A 294 1.16 16.80 4.84
C GLU A 294 0.04 15.84 5.27
N GLN A 295 -1.12 16.38 5.62
CA GLN A 295 -2.26 15.56 6.00
C GLN A 295 -2.76 14.70 4.85
N MET A 296 -2.77 15.25 3.62
CA MET A 296 -3.24 14.51 2.47
C MET A 296 -2.33 13.32 2.15
N HIS A 297 -0.99 13.44 2.26
CA HIS A 297 -0.08 12.30 2.07
C HIS A 297 -0.43 11.11 2.96
N GLN A 298 -0.74 11.37 4.23
CA GLN A 298 -1.08 10.31 5.20
C GLN A 298 -2.46 9.69 4.95
N LEU A 299 -3.35 10.38 4.23
CA LEU A 299 -4.76 9.99 4.05
C LEU A 299 -5.08 9.48 2.63
N PHE A 300 -4.33 9.92 1.61
CA PHE A 300 -4.73 9.82 0.20
C PHE A 300 -5.02 8.39 -0.24
N GLY A 301 -4.11 7.45 0.03
CA GLY A 301 -4.31 6.03 -0.31
C GLY A 301 -5.55 5.41 0.35
N SER A 302 -5.79 5.71 1.62
CA SER A 302 -6.97 5.21 2.35
C SER A 302 -8.27 5.81 1.81
N LEU A 303 -8.27 7.09 1.48
CA LEU A 303 -9.42 7.77 0.87
C LEU A 303 -9.70 7.29 -0.55
N TYR A 304 -8.65 6.97 -1.31
CA TYR A 304 -8.76 6.42 -2.66
C TYR A 304 -9.38 5.02 -2.63
N VAL A 305 -8.86 4.13 -1.78
CA VAL A 305 -9.44 2.79 -1.54
C VAL A 305 -10.89 2.90 -1.12
N ASN A 306 -11.21 3.77 -0.15
CA ASN A 306 -12.60 3.97 0.30
C ASN A 306 -13.53 4.44 -0.82
N THR A 307 -13.05 5.34 -1.69
CA THR A 307 -13.82 5.84 -2.83
C THR A 307 -14.20 4.68 -3.77
N ILE A 308 -13.25 3.83 -4.15
CA ILE A 308 -13.50 2.67 -5.03
C ILE A 308 -14.33 1.58 -4.34
N ASP A 309 -13.99 1.21 -3.10
CA ASP A 309 -14.68 0.16 -2.33
C ASP A 309 -16.16 0.50 -2.11
N SER A 310 -16.49 1.78 -1.90
CA SER A 310 -17.86 2.25 -1.73
C SER A 310 -18.76 1.94 -2.93
N ILE A 311 -18.21 1.89 -4.15
CA ILE A 311 -18.95 1.57 -5.37
C ILE A 311 -19.44 0.12 -5.30
N TYR A 312 -18.54 -0.79 -4.96
CA TYR A 312 -18.80 -2.23 -4.84
C TYR A 312 -19.78 -2.52 -3.71
N ARG A 313 -19.60 -1.91 -2.53
CA ARG A 313 -20.57 -2.02 -1.43
C ARG A 313 -21.95 -1.54 -1.83
N GLY A 314 -22.05 -0.39 -2.49
CA GLY A 314 -23.32 0.15 -2.99
C GLY A 314 -23.98 -0.72 -4.05
N MET A 315 -23.22 -1.56 -4.75
CA MET A 315 -23.70 -2.55 -5.72
C MET A 315 -23.95 -3.93 -5.09
N ASN A 316 -23.77 -4.08 -3.78
CA ASN A 316 -23.80 -5.37 -3.08
C ASN A 316 -22.89 -6.42 -3.74
N GLN A 317 -21.72 -5.98 -4.19
CA GLN A 317 -20.70 -6.80 -4.83
C GLN A 317 -19.43 -6.77 -3.97
N ARG A 318 -18.75 -7.91 -3.83
CA ARG A 318 -17.41 -7.95 -3.23
C ARG A 318 -16.35 -7.68 -4.29
N ALA A 319 -15.33 -6.91 -3.93
CA ALA A 319 -14.11 -6.71 -4.71
C ALA A 319 -12.89 -7.15 -3.91
N TYR A 320 -11.76 -7.30 -4.59
CA TYR A 320 -10.46 -7.43 -3.94
C TYR A 320 -9.47 -6.51 -4.66
N LEU A 321 -9.17 -5.40 -4.01
CA LEU A 321 -8.36 -4.31 -4.56
C LEU A 321 -6.88 -4.51 -4.21
N ASP A 322 -6.01 -3.90 -5.00
CA ASP A 322 -4.58 -3.74 -4.67
C ASP A 322 -4.35 -2.26 -4.44
N TYR A 323 -3.47 -1.89 -3.52
CA TYR A 323 -3.22 -0.48 -3.26
C TYR A 323 -1.82 -0.27 -2.70
N ARG A 324 -1.20 0.89 -2.98
CA ARG A 324 0.20 1.15 -2.61
C ARG A 324 0.39 2.02 -1.36
N SER A 325 -0.69 2.54 -0.77
CA SER A 325 -0.62 3.32 0.47
C SER A 325 -1.82 3.11 1.40
N SER A 326 -1.54 2.88 2.69
CA SER A 326 -2.56 2.71 3.73
C SER A 326 -2.36 3.65 4.91
N GLY A 327 -3.31 3.60 5.83
CA GLY A 327 -3.27 4.30 7.09
C GLY A 327 -3.97 3.52 8.19
N MET A 328 -4.44 4.25 9.19
CA MET A 328 -5.24 3.67 10.28
C MET A 328 -6.62 3.25 9.78
N PHE A 329 -7.27 2.33 10.51
CA PHE A 329 -8.67 1.96 10.30
C PHE A 329 -8.99 1.27 8.96
N MET A 330 -8.00 0.62 8.35
CA MET A 330 -8.16 -0.01 7.03
C MET A 330 -8.53 -1.50 7.08
N SER A 331 -8.72 -2.11 8.25
CA SER A 331 -8.97 -3.55 8.40
C SER A 331 -10.22 -4.07 7.68
N SER A 332 -11.24 -3.23 7.53
CA SER A 332 -12.54 -3.60 6.95
C SER A 332 -12.60 -3.49 5.43
N TYR A 333 -11.56 -2.95 4.79
CA TYR A 333 -11.49 -2.81 3.34
C TYR A 333 -10.91 -4.08 2.72
N SER A 334 -11.52 -4.52 1.61
CA SER A 334 -11.04 -5.69 0.88
C SER A 334 -9.95 -5.28 -0.11
N ALA A 335 -8.81 -4.88 0.44
CA ALA A 335 -7.68 -4.34 -0.31
C ALA A 335 -6.36 -4.90 0.25
N VAL A 336 -5.36 -5.11 -0.61
CA VAL A 336 -4.05 -5.68 -0.24
C VAL A 336 -2.92 -4.73 -0.63
N LEU A 337 -2.03 -4.44 0.33
CA LEU A 337 -0.83 -3.63 0.10
C LEU A 337 0.19 -4.39 -0.75
N TYR A 338 0.89 -3.67 -1.62
CA TYR A 338 2.08 -4.14 -2.32
C TYR A 338 3.11 -3.00 -2.42
N SER A 339 4.31 -3.29 -2.91
CA SER A 339 5.32 -2.27 -3.22
C SER A 339 6.31 -2.69 -4.29
N ASP A 340 7.11 -1.72 -4.75
CA ASP A 340 8.25 -1.93 -5.64
C ASP A 340 9.51 -2.40 -4.92
N THR A 341 9.49 -2.56 -3.59
CA THR A 341 10.55 -3.28 -2.86
C THR A 341 10.66 -4.70 -3.42
N TYR A 342 11.85 -5.31 -3.45
CA TYR A 342 11.98 -6.69 -3.97
C TYR A 342 12.90 -7.62 -3.17
N ASN A 343 13.47 -7.12 -2.08
CA ASN A 343 14.22 -7.96 -1.16
C ASN A 343 13.25 -8.92 -0.47
N HIS A 344 13.53 -10.23 -0.61
CA HIS A 344 12.63 -11.26 -0.09
C HIS A 344 12.52 -11.23 1.44
N LYS A 345 13.58 -10.83 2.17
CA LYS A 345 13.51 -10.71 3.64
C LYS A 345 12.55 -9.59 4.07
N ASP A 346 12.60 -8.46 3.37
CA ASP A 346 11.73 -7.32 3.66
C ASP A 346 10.26 -7.68 3.42
N TYR A 347 9.97 -8.47 2.40
CA TYR A 347 8.64 -9.03 2.18
C TYR A 347 8.15 -9.90 3.34
N ILE A 348 8.98 -10.81 3.86
CA ILE A 348 8.60 -11.63 5.02
C ILE A 348 8.33 -10.74 6.25
N GLN A 349 9.17 -9.73 6.47
CA GLN A 349 8.98 -8.77 7.56
C GLN A 349 7.69 -7.96 7.40
N ALA A 350 7.35 -7.52 6.18
CA ALA A 350 6.11 -6.80 5.89
C ALA A 350 4.86 -7.67 6.13
N ILE A 351 4.90 -8.96 5.78
CA ILE A 351 3.81 -9.90 6.12
C ILE A 351 3.59 -9.92 7.64
N CYS A 352 4.65 -10.10 8.43
CA CYS A 352 4.56 -10.14 9.88
C CYS A 352 4.05 -8.82 10.49
N ASN A 353 4.57 -7.68 10.01
CA ASN A 353 4.21 -6.37 10.53
C ASN A 353 2.77 -5.96 10.17
N SER A 354 2.33 -6.26 8.95
CA SER A 354 0.97 -5.94 8.50
C SER A 354 -0.13 -6.52 9.41
N ALA A 355 0.12 -7.70 10.01
CA ALA A 355 -0.80 -8.34 10.93
C ALA A 355 -1.03 -7.55 12.24
N PHE A 356 -0.02 -6.81 12.73
CA PHE A 356 -0.17 -5.95 13.91
C PHE A 356 -0.99 -4.69 13.61
N GLY A 357 -0.95 -4.24 12.35
CA GLY A 357 -1.66 -3.08 11.85
C GLY A 357 -3.07 -3.35 11.32
N GLY A 358 -3.52 -4.61 11.36
CA GLY A 358 -4.79 -4.98 10.75
C GLY A 358 -4.83 -4.75 9.24
N LEU A 359 -3.70 -4.92 8.57
CA LEU A 359 -3.51 -4.74 7.13
C LEU A 359 -3.23 -6.09 6.44
N LEU A 360 -3.40 -6.13 5.12
CA LEU A 360 -3.03 -7.25 4.27
C LEU A 360 -1.86 -6.85 3.39
N TRP A 361 -0.90 -7.76 3.17
CA TRP A 361 0.30 -7.51 2.37
C TRP A 361 0.53 -8.62 1.34
N CYS A 362 0.86 -8.23 0.11
CA CYS A 362 1.21 -9.12 -0.99
C CYS A 362 2.74 -9.09 -1.24
N PRO A 363 3.47 -10.18 -0.93
CA PRO A 363 4.88 -10.34 -1.27
C PRO A 363 5.02 -10.80 -2.75
N GLU A 364 4.60 -9.93 -3.68
CA GLU A 364 4.38 -10.29 -5.09
C GLU A 364 5.62 -10.86 -5.79
N VAL A 365 5.42 -11.76 -6.74
CA VAL A 365 6.50 -12.28 -7.58
C VAL A 365 6.55 -11.49 -8.88
N ARG A 366 7.66 -10.78 -9.13
CA ARG A 366 7.87 -10.02 -10.37
C ARG A 366 8.82 -10.74 -11.32
N GLU A 367 10.00 -11.09 -10.82
CA GLU A 367 11.04 -11.83 -11.53
C GLU A 367 11.77 -12.82 -10.61
N ALA A 368 12.64 -13.66 -11.17
CA ALA A 368 13.52 -14.50 -10.37
C ALA A 368 14.87 -14.68 -11.06
N TYR A 369 15.93 -14.85 -10.26
CA TYR A 369 17.30 -14.99 -10.76
C TYR A 369 17.79 -16.44 -10.86
N SER A 370 17.01 -17.38 -10.31
CA SER A 370 17.25 -18.82 -10.37
C SER A 370 15.94 -19.57 -10.14
N ASP A 371 15.95 -20.87 -10.42
CA ASP A 371 14.87 -21.78 -10.04
C ASP A 371 14.60 -21.74 -8.52
N ARG A 372 15.65 -21.77 -7.70
CA ARG A 372 15.56 -21.72 -6.24
C ARG A 372 14.90 -20.42 -5.75
N ASP A 373 15.33 -19.28 -6.29
CA ASP A 373 14.75 -17.98 -5.96
C ASP A 373 13.27 -17.91 -6.38
N PHE A 374 12.94 -18.39 -7.58
CA PHE A 374 11.57 -18.47 -8.06
C PHE A 374 10.68 -19.30 -7.12
N PHE A 375 11.09 -20.52 -6.78
CA PHE A 375 10.30 -21.40 -5.92
C PHE A 375 10.11 -20.82 -4.51
N HIS A 376 11.13 -20.20 -3.92
CA HIS A 376 10.99 -19.58 -2.59
C HIS A 376 10.02 -18.39 -2.59
N ARG A 377 10.08 -17.54 -3.61
CA ARG A 377 9.17 -16.40 -3.76
C ARG A 377 7.74 -16.89 -4.03
N LEU A 378 7.58 -17.89 -4.88
CA LEU A 378 6.28 -18.49 -5.18
C LEU A 378 5.65 -19.15 -3.94
N GLN A 379 6.42 -19.89 -3.16
CA GLN A 379 5.95 -20.47 -1.89
C GLN A 379 5.47 -19.39 -0.92
N THR A 380 6.20 -18.27 -0.84
CA THR A 380 5.85 -17.15 0.02
C THR A 380 4.55 -16.49 -0.42
N VAL A 381 4.39 -16.22 -1.73
CA VAL A 381 3.21 -15.51 -2.23
C VAL A 381 1.93 -16.35 -2.14
N ILE A 382 2.02 -17.67 -2.35
CA ILE A 382 0.87 -18.58 -2.24
C ILE A 382 0.37 -18.70 -0.79
N LEU A 383 1.25 -18.52 0.20
CA LEU A 383 0.91 -18.54 1.63
C LEU A 383 0.61 -17.15 2.21
N SER A 384 0.33 -16.18 1.35
CA SER A 384 0.05 -14.80 1.73
C SER A 384 -1.42 -14.42 1.48
N PRO A 385 -1.91 -13.26 1.97
CA PRO A 385 -3.25 -12.74 1.69
C PRO A 385 -3.63 -12.65 0.20
N GLN A 386 -2.66 -12.58 -0.72
CA GLN A 386 -2.91 -12.54 -2.16
C GLN A 386 -1.80 -13.25 -2.92
N ALA A 387 -2.14 -14.29 -3.67
CA ALA A 387 -1.21 -14.99 -4.54
C ALA A 387 -1.08 -14.25 -5.87
N MET A 388 -0.05 -13.40 -6.03
CA MET A 388 0.13 -12.57 -7.22
C MET A 388 1.50 -12.72 -7.88
N VAL A 389 1.49 -12.91 -9.20
CA VAL A 389 2.63 -12.60 -10.08
C VAL A 389 2.36 -11.30 -10.81
N ASN A 390 3.25 -10.33 -10.63
CA ASN A 390 3.18 -9.03 -11.27
C ASN A 390 4.26 -8.92 -12.36
N ALA A 391 3.91 -9.36 -13.58
CA ALA A 391 4.83 -9.42 -14.73
C ALA A 391 4.81 -8.12 -15.56
N TRP A 392 4.62 -6.96 -14.91
CA TRP A 392 4.39 -5.69 -15.62
C TRP A 392 5.52 -5.25 -16.57
N TYR A 393 6.74 -5.75 -16.38
CA TYR A 393 7.88 -5.53 -17.29
C TYR A 393 8.33 -6.79 -18.04
N LEU A 394 7.73 -7.95 -17.77
CA LEU A 394 8.15 -9.22 -18.34
C LEU A 394 7.26 -9.63 -19.53
N GLN A 395 7.88 -10.05 -20.62
CA GLN A 395 7.15 -10.47 -21.82
C GLN A 395 6.42 -11.81 -21.65
N TYR A 396 6.99 -12.70 -20.84
CA TYR A 396 6.45 -14.02 -20.53
C TYR A 396 6.19 -14.17 -19.02
N VAL A 397 5.76 -15.35 -18.59
CA VAL A 397 5.67 -15.70 -17.17
C VAL A 397 7.06 -15.85 -16.54
N PRO A 398 7.26 -15.55 -15.24
CA PRO A 398 8.59 -15.64 -14.62
C PRO A 398 9.23 -17.03 -14.70
N TRP A 399 8.44 -18.09 -14.66
CA TRP A 399 8.94 -19.47 -14.73
C TRP A 399 9.41 -19.91 -16.12
N MET A 400 9.26 -19.07 -17.15
CA MET A 400 9.89 -19.27 -18.45
C MET A 400 11.21 -18.48 -18.59
N GLN A 401 11.49 -17.55 -17.66
CA GLN A 401 12.49 -16.50 -17.86
C GLN A 401 13.69 -16.54 -16.90
N PHE A 402 13.64 -17.31 -15.82
CA PHE A 402 14.74 -17.35 -14.85
C PHE A 402 16.01 -18.00 -15.40
N ASP A 403 15.91 -18.78 -16.49
CA ASP A 403 17.07 -19.28 -17.25
C ASP A 403 17.49 -18.27 -18.32
N ARG A 404 18.14 -17.18 -17.89
CA ARG A 404 18.48 -16.05 -18.76
C ARG A 404 19.25 -16.46 -20.01
N ALA A 405 20.12 -17.46 -19.91
CA ALA A 405 20.90 -17.98 -21.03
C ALA A 405 20.05 -18.65 -22.13
N LYS A 406 18.80 -19.04 -21.84
CA LYS A 406 17.84 -19.55 -22.83
C LYS A 406 16.84 -18.49 -23.33
N ASN A 407 16.92 -17.27 -22.80
CA ASN A 407 16.01 -16.18 -23.13
C ASN A 407 16.66 -15.08 -24.00
N ASP A 408 17.99 -15.12 -24.15
CA ASP A 408 18.74 -14.45 -25.22
C ASP A 408 18.65 -15.26 -26.52
#